data_AF-A0A8H7VP69-F1
#
_entry.id   AF-A0A8H7VP69-F1
#
_cell.length_a   1.000
_cell.length_b   1.000
_cell.length_c   1.000
_cell.angle_alpha   90.00
_cell.angle_beta   90.00
_cell.angle_gamma   90.00
#
_symmetry.space_group_name_H-M   'P 1'
#
loop_
_entity.id
_entity.type
_entity.pdbx_description
1 polymer ?
#
loop_
_entity_poly.entity_id
_entity_poly.type
_entity_poly.pdbx_seq_one_letter_code
_entity_poly.pdbx_strand_id
1 'polypeptide(L)'
;MQNETSFNLQQQTELDALSGPPPPYTDDYPPHPTRLPNNLNLSRLAEETLQSTNISSLQLKMIASCTDSWHSTPYECCSVLEDRFLLLGYHDGVQLIDLKNPDMKAKTIIWIRARDITVIESCRVVLILAGRYKQVRCYSYDGLLRLIYAVLGIDWNQRKNTKFQVPLLKDWEYVASLSGKVKDEEIDHLPPQQQPTTTIKNEPSFTQVNLIEQPISSLTKPYYTVNNITLQKLYYKLPDSKDALSVQTYQTSVYVFAAIRHRDKIVLWQRKRDHPLRPFYRLKVFWIPAESKCISFADDRSTLRHILVVFANEATAIELRDSKVKTVPIDPILERIYQTTWVREQYEHQLASPRSPNSPIPTLFSRQEQSDTYPMLPVSLSVPPIQWTSLIQLPFYPDILPATTLTTEYSIPPSYSTVITSLPSSAPDPVALPSASAPQLFFATLLKQSYIIDLSGSLFSTQVYKWSEVPIHIEFIQLDCNVNDWCVVGFGTETIEIIHIKSAHIVQRVMRGVPVKFLGRWDESVPREGKKNKSVFRSLIWACHANERIHVYMLKPDDVLLATLPL
;
A
#
# COMPACT_ATOMS: atom_id res chain seq x y z
N MET A 1 -59.67 -16.95 39.05
CA MET A 1 -58.45 -16.18 39.43
C MET A 1 -57.38 -16.58 38.42
N GLN A 2 -57.36 -16.04 37.20
CA GLN A 2 -56.81 -14.72 36.78
C GLN A 2 -55.36 -14.57 37.30
N ASN A 3 -54.30 -14.45 36.49
CA ASN A 3 -54.17 -13.73 35.22
C ASN A 3 -53.29 -14.42 34.16
N GLU A 4 -53.77 -14.32 32.93
CA GLU A 4 -53.07 -14.39 31.66
C GLU A 4 -52.47 -13.02 31.30
N THR A 5 -51.38 -13.02 30.54
CA THR A 5 -50.93 -11.99 29.57
C THR A 5 -49.83 -12.69 28.75
N SER A 6 -49.99 -13.18 27.52
CA SER A 6 -50.65 -12.67 26.30
C SER A 6 -50.10 -11.30 25.88
N PHE A 7 -49.07 -11.29 25.02
CA PHE A 7 -48.86 -10.18 24.11
C PHE A 7 -48.51 -10.70 22.71
N ASN A 8 -49.29 -10.17 21.77
CA ASN A 8 -49.50 -10.61 20.42
C ASN A 8 -48.37 -10.21 19.48
N LEU A 9 -48.15 -11.09 18.51
CA LEU A 9 -47.42 -10.85 17.28
C LEU A 9 -48.29 -9.97 16.37
N GLN A 10 -47.79 -8.82 15.93
CA GLN A 10 -48.35 -8.13 14.77
C GLN A 10 -47.22 -7.61 13.90
N GLN A 11 -47.17 -8.15 12.67
CA GLN A 11 -46.38 -7.68 11.55
C GLN A 11 -46.69 -6.20 11.27
N GLN A 12 -45.64 -5.41 11.00
CA GLN A 12 -45.77 -4.33 10.03
C GLN A 12 -44.46 -4.13 9.28
N THR A 13 -44.59 -4.23 7.96
CA THR A 13 -43.60 -4.03 6.91
C THR A 13 -43.58 -2.56 6.53
N GLU A 14 -42.40 -1.94 6.42
CA GLU A 14 -42.10 -0.75 5.61
C GLU A 14 -40.57 -0.59 5.64
N LEU A 15 -39.80 -1.03 4.63
CA LEU A 15 -39.51 -0.33 3.36
C LEU A 15 -39.13 1.14 3.57
N ASP A 16 -37.84 1.39 3.76
CA ASP A 16 -37.24 2.66 3.33
C ASP A 16 -35.89 2.43 2.67
N ALA A 17 -35.72 3.15 1.58
CA ALA A 17 -34.85 2.83 0.47
C ALA A 17 -33.39 3.31 0.64
N LEU A 18 -32.53 2.58 -0.05
CA LEU A 18 -31.26 3.02 -0.62
C LEU A 18 -31.30 4.48 -1.14
N SER A 19 -30.51 5.37 -0.53
CA SER A 19 -29.57 6.28 -1.22
C SER A 19 -28.97 7.28 -0.21
N GLY A 20 -27.85 6.95 0.39
CA GLY A 20 -26.94 7.99 0.89
C GLY A 20 -26.01 8.37 -0.26
N PRO A 21 -25.90 9.65 -0.66
CA PRO A 21 -24.93 10.02 -1.69
C PRO A 21 -23.50 9.75 -1.17
N PRO A 22 -22.52 9.51 -2.05
CA PRO A 22 -21.10 9.56 -1.65
C PRO A 22 -20.81 10.95 -1.04
N PRO A 23 -19.84 11.06 -0.12
CA PRO A 23 -19.44 12.37 0.39
C PRO A 23 -19.07 13.29 -0.80
N PRO A 24 -19.47 14.57 -0.78
CA PRO A 24 -19.25 15.45 -1.91
C PRO A 24 -17.76 15.65 -2.13
N TYR A 25 -17.35 15.58 -3.39
CA TYR A 25 -16.10 16.19 -3.85
C TYR A 25 -16.09 17.64 -3.36
N THR A 26 -15.12 17.99 -2.52
CA THR A 26 -14.91 19.38 -2.11
C THR A 26 -14.04 20.04 -3.18
N ASP A 27 -14.68 20.57 -4.22
CA ASP A 27 -14.08 21.59 -5.08
C ASP A 27 -14.06 22.93 -4.32
N ASP A 28 -13.21 23.04 -3.31
CA ASP A 28 -12.94 24.31 -2.63
C ASP A 28 -11.95 25.13 -3.45
N TYR A 29 -12.40 25.65 -4.59
CA TYR A 29 -11.78 26.82 -5.22
C TYR A 29 -12.72 28.02 -5.06
N PRO A 30 -12.27 29.15 -4.46
CA PRO A 30 -13.11 30.33 -4.35
C PRO A 30 -13.41 30.92 -5.75
N PRO A 31 -14.63 31.44 -5.98
CA PRO A 31 -14.98 32.06 -7.25
C PRO A 31 -14.19 33.36 -7.44
N HIS A 32 -13.34 33.40 -8.47
CA HIS A 32 -12.68 34.64 -8.89
C HIS A 32 -13.72 35.68 -9.34
N PRO A 33 -13.68 36.92 -8.85
CA PRO A 33 -14.54 37.99 -9.34
C PRO A 33 -14.09 38.42 -10.75
N THR A 34 -15.07 38.60 -11.62
CA THR A 34 -14.92 38.94 -13.03
C THR A 34 -14.65 40.43 -13.25
N ARG A 35 -13.77 40.70 -14.23
CA ARG A 35 -13.59 41.89 -15.09
C ARG A 35 -12.82 43.10 -14.56
N LEU A 36 -11.69 43.38 -15.24
CA LEU A 36 -11.47 44.50 -16.19
C LEU A 36 -10.33 44.12 -17.18
N PRO A 37 -10.16 44.81 -18.34
CA PRO A 37 -9.84 44.17 -19.61
C PRO A 37 -8.36 44.28 -20.07
N ASN A 38 -8.04 43.45 -21.08
CA ASN A 38 -6.95 43.56 -22.04
C ASN A 38 -5.51 43.45 -21.50
N ASN A 39 -4.92 42.25 -21.60
CA ASN A 39 -3.80 42.01 -22.52
C ASN A 39 -3.38 40.52 -22.53
N LEU A 40 -3.26 39.99 -23.75
CA LEU A 40 -2.58 38.78 -24.21
C LEU A 40 -2.08 37.78 -23.15
N ASN A 41 -2.81 36.66 -22.98
CA ASN A 41 -2.27 35.42 -22.40
C ASN A 41 -2.83 34.22 -23.16
N LEU A 42 -2.26 33.94 -24.34
CA LEU A 42 -2.58 32.75 -25.16
C LEU A 42 -1.99 31.44 -24.59
N SER A 43 -1.11 31.53 -23.58
CA SER A 43 -0.42 30.39 -22.96
C SER A 43 -1.22 29.71 -21.83
N ARG A 44 -2.21 30.39 -21.23
CA ARG A 44 -2.99 29.84 -20.10
C ARG A 44 -4.16 28.94 -20.51
N LEU A 45 -4.74 29.17 -21.70
CA LEU A 45 -5.83 28.34 -22.22
C LEU A 45 -5.34 26.95 -22.72
N ALA A 46 -4.06 26.82 -23.06
CA ALA A 46 -3.48 25.53 -23.44
C ALA A 46 -3.22 24.60 -22.23
N GLU A 47 -2.99 25.17 -21.03
CA GLU A 47 -2.76 24.38 -19.81
C GLU A 47 -4.05 23.87 -19.16
N GLU A 48 -5.15 24.63 -19.22
CA GLU A 48 -6.44 24.19 -18.65
C GLU A 48 -7.14 23.11 -19.49
N THR A 49 -6.84 23.01 -20.78
CA THR A 49 -7.44 21.99 -21.67
C THR A 49 -6.74 20.62 -21.59
N LEU A 50 -5.57 20.53 -20.95
CA LEU A 50 -4.82 19.28 -20.71
C LEU A 50 -4.99 18.70 -19.29
N GLN A 51 -5.67 19.43 -18.38
CA GLN A 51 -5.82 19.02 -16.98
C GLN A 51 -7.05 18.13 -16.73
N SER A 52 -7.98 17.99 -17.68
CA SER A 52 -9.21 17.18 -17.52
C SER A 52 -9.15 15.77 -18.14
N THR A 53 -8.07 15.42 -18.83
CA THR A 53 -7.97 14.13 -19.53
C THR A 53 -7.32 13.06 -18.65
N ASN A 54 -8.09 12.00 -18.34
CA ASN A 54 -7.71 10.69 -17.78
C ASN A 54 -7.92 10.41 -16.29
N ILE A 55 -8.39 11.34 -15.46
CA ILE A 55 -8.71 11.04 -14.03
C ILE A 55 -10.09 10.37 -13.89
N SER A 56 -10.91 10.41 -14.94
CA SER A 56 -12.15 9.64 -15.05
C SER A 56 -11.94 8.11 -14.97
N SER A 57 -10.69 7.63 -14.89
CA SER A 57 -10.33 6.22 -14.89
C SER A 57 -10.33 5.54 -13.52
N LEU A 58 -10.68 6.22 -12.42
CA LEU A 58 -10.69 5.61 -11.09
C LEU A 58 -12.09 5.64 -10.47
N GLN A 59 -12.58 4.46 -10.05
CA GLN A 59 -13.88 4.29 -9.42
C GLN A 59 -13.70 3.95 -7.93
N LEU A 60 -14.35 4.75 -7.08
CA LEU A 60 -14.47 4.49 -5.66
C LEU A 60 -15.72 3.66 -5.37
N LYS A 61 -15.56 2.52 -4.69
CA LYS A 61 -16.65 1.63 -4.28
C LYS A 61 -16.61 1.39 -2.78
N MET A 62 -17.72 1.62 -2.08
CA MET A 62 -17.88 1.17 -0.70
C MET A 62 -18.17 -0.33 -0.69
N ILE A 63 -17.44 -1.10 0.12
CA ILE A 63 -17.56 -2.57 0.19
C ILE A 63 -18.05 -3.09 1.54
N ALA A 64 -17.91 -2.30 2.61
CA ALA A 64 -18.49 -2.62 3.91
C ALA A 64 -18.79 -1.34 4.69
N SER A 65 -19.81 -1.40 5.56
CA SER A 65 -20.11 -0.36 6.54
C SER A 65 -20.53 -1.02 7.85
N CYS A 66 -19.98 -0.57 8.97
CA CYS A 66 -20.29 -1.07 10.30
C CYS A 66 -20.59 0.08 11.27
N THR A 67 -21.62 -0.10 12.10
CA THR A 67 -22.07 0.83 13.16
C THR A 67 -21.50 0.48 14.53
N ASP A 68 -20.58 -0.49 14.62
CA ASP A 68 -20.01 -0.88 15.91
C ASP A 68 -19.38 0.33 16.59
N SER A 69 -19.93 0.68 17.76
CA SER A 69 -19.67 1.91 18.53
C SER A 69 -18.28 1.99 19.16
N TRP A 70 -17.30 1.28 18.60
CA TRP A 70 -15.96 1.19 19.14
C TRP A 70 -15.14 2.38 18.65
N HIS A 71 -14.60 3.17 19.60
CA HIS A 71 -13.85 4.41 19.37
C HIS A 71 -12.51 4.28 18.60
N SER A 72 -12.27 3.17 17.89
CA SER A 72 -11.06 2.96 17.08
C SER A 72 -11.42 2.28 15.76
N THR A 73 -10.74 2.65 14.66
CA THR A 73 -10.87 1.98 13.35
C THR A 73 -10.83 0.45 13.53
N PRO A 74 -11.93 -0.29 13.32
CA PRO A 74 -12.02 -1.71 13.64
C PRO A 74 -11.08 -2.51 12.75
N TYR A 75 -10.89 -2.08 11.51
CA TYR A 75 -10.06 -2.74 10.51
C TYR A 75 -8.61 -2.28 10.60
N GLU A 76 -7.68 -3.23 10.53
CA GLU A 76 -6.25 -2.98 10.62
C GLU A 76 -5.50 -3.29 9.33
N CYS A 77 -5.96 -4.29 8.58
CA CYS A 77 -5.32 -4.76 7.36
C CYS A 77 -6.33 -5.51 6.48
N CYS A 78 -5.96 -5.77 5.24
CA CYS A 78 -6.71 -6.66 4.36
C CYS A 78 -5.81 -7.41 3.37
N SER A 79 -6.33 -8.48 2.81
CA SER A 79 -5.73 -9.18 1.68
C SER A 79 -6.79 -9.91 0.87
N VAL A 80 -6.56 -10.09 -0.43
CA VAL A 80 -7.49 -10.78 -1.33
C VAL A 80 -6.92 -12.16 -1.69
N LEU A 81 -7.75 -13.19 -1.65
CA LEU A 81 -7.44 -14.55 -2.12
C LEU A 81 -8.27 -14.91 -3.35
N GLU A 82 -7.65 -15.61 -4.31
CA GLU A 82 -8.27 -16.07 -5.56
C GLU A 82 -9.03 -14.98 -6.32
N ASP A 83 -8.56 -13.72 -6.23
CA ASP A 83 -9.20 -12.58 -6.88
C ASP A 83 -10.69 -12.42 -6.55
N ARG A 84 -11.11 -12.92 -5.36
CA ARG A 84 -12.52 -13.01 -4.97
C ARG A 84 -12.76 -12.78 -3.49
N PHE A 85 -11.96 -13.41 -2.64
CA PHE A 85 -12.25 -13.46 -1.21
C PHE A 85 -11.42 -12.39 -0.49
N LEU A 86 -12.08 -11.33 -0.04
CA LEU A 86 -11.44 -10.29 0.74
C LEU A 86 -11.42 -10.71 2.22
N LEU A 87 -10.22 -10.82 2.77
CA LEU A 87 -9.98 -10.98 4.19
C LEU A 87 -9.74 -9.61 4.81
N LEU A 88 -10.55 -9.26 5.81
CA LEU A 88 -10.43 -8.02 6.60
C LEU A 88 -9.98 -8.38 8.02
N GLY A 89 -8.77 -7.98 8.38
CA GLY A 89 -8.28 -8.08 9.76
C GLY A 89 -8.91 -6.99 10.61
N TYR A 90 -9.53 -7.38 11.73
CA TYR A 90 -10.14 -6.46 12.69
C TYR A 90 -9.87 -6.89 14.13
N HIS A 91 -10.33 -6.10 15.11
CA HIS A 91 -9.96 -6.31 16.52
C HIS A 91 -10.34 -7.69 17.10
N ASP A 92 -11.45 -8.31 16.66
CA ASP A 92 -11.85 -9.64 17.15
C ASP A 92 -11.43 -10.81 16.25
N GLY A 93 -10.95 -10.53 15.03
CA GLY A 93 -10.79 -11.61 14.07
C GLY A 93 -10.33 -11.23 12.67
N VAL A 94 -10.54 -12.18 11.77
CA VAL A 94 -10.46 -12.00 10.31
C VAL A 94 -11.86 -12.23 9.75
N GLN A 95 -12.45 -11.18 9.20
CA GLN A 95 -13.71 -11.20 8.46
C GLN A 95 -13.47 -11.58 7.00
N LEU A 96 -14.42 -12.32 6.44
CA LEU A 96 -14.47 -12.74 5.05
C LEU A 96 -15.60 -12.01 4.35
N ILE A 97 -15.30 -11.41 3.20
CA ILE A 97 -16.26 -10.84 2.25
C ILE A 97 -16.06 -11.51 0.90
N ASP A 98 -17.15 -11.98 0.28
CA ASP A 98 -17.14 -12.49 -1.10
C ASP A 98 -17.36 -11.33 -2.08
N LEU A 99 -16.32 -10.90 -2.78
CA LEU A 99 -16.40 -9.77 -3.71
C LEU A 99 -17.32 -10.06 -4.92
N LYS A 100 -17.63 -11.33 -5.21
CA LYS A 100 -18.61 -11.70 -6.25
C LYS A 100 -20.05 -11.59 -5.76
N ASN A 101 -20.30 -11.69 -4.45
CA ASN A 101 -21.62 -11.63 -3.84
C ASN A 101 -21.61 -10.57 -2.73
N PRO A 102 -21.55 -9.26 -3.08
CA PRO A 102 -21.37 -8.19 -2.11
C PRO A 102 -22.53 -8.06 -1.11
N ASP A 103 -23.72 -8.57 -1.45
CA ASP A 103 -24.89 -8.57 -0.58
C ASP A 103 -24.77 -9.59 0.57
N MET A 104 -23.82 -10.52 0.48
CA MET A 104 -23.58 -11.50 1.52
C MET A 104 -22.93 -10.84 2.74
N LYS A 105 -23.56 -10.98 3.90
CA LYS A 105 -23.03 -10.46 5.17
C LYS A 105 -21.63 -11.01 5.45
N ALA A 106 -20.70 -10.13 5.83
CA ALA A 106 -19.35 -10.50 6.23
C ALA A 106 -19.37 -11.54 7.37
N LYS A 107 -18.49 -12.54 7.29
CA LYS A 107 -18.41 -13.64 8.27
C LYS A 107 -17.03 -13.69 8.92
N THR A 108 -16.94 -13.78 10.23
CA THR A 108 -15.65 -13.98 10.92
C THR A 108 -15.23 -15.45 10.84
N ILE A 109 -14.05 -15.70 10.24
CA ILE A 109 -13.55 -17.05 9.98
C ILE A 109 -12.35 -17.44 10.84
N ILE A 110 -11.62 -16.46 11.40
CA ILE A 110 -10.52 -16.67 12.35
C ILE A 110 -10.69 -15.70 13.51
N TRP A 111 -10.73 -16.20 14.76
CA TRP A 111 -10.89 -15.37 15.97
C TRP A 111 -9.56 -14.90 16.57
N ILE A 112 -8.74 -14.25 15.75
CA ILE A 112 -7.54 -13.54 16.21
C ILE A 112 -7.52 -12.15 15.61
N ARG A 113 -7.17 -11.15 16.43
CA ARG A 113 -6.82 -9.83 15.92
C ARG A 113 -5.70 -9.96 14.91
N ALA A 114 -5.91 -9.50 13.68
CA ALA A 114 -4.91 -9.50 12.63
C ALA A 114 -4.47 -8.05 12.36
N ARG A 115 -3.21 -7.74 12.69
CA ARG A 115 -2.60 -6.42 12.45
C ARG A 115 -2.09 -6.28 11.02
N ASP A 116 -1.75 -7.40 10.40
CA ASP A 116 -1.26 -7.50 9.03
C ASP A 116 -1.62 -8.90 8.48
N ILE A 117 -1.99 -8.97 7.20
CA ILE A 117 -2.29 -10.20 6.46
C ILE A 117 -1.57 -10.11 5.13
N THR A 118 -0.60 -11.01 4.92
CA THR A 118 0.14 -11.09 3.65
C THR A 118 -0.11 -12.44 2.99
N VAL A 119 -0.71 -12.41 1.81
CA VAL A 119 -0.94 -13.61 0.99
C VAL A 119 0.24 -13.78 0.03
N ILE A 120 0.88 -14.94 0.08
CA ILE A 120 1.97 -15.32 -0.83
C ILE A 120 1.48 -16.53 -1.64
N GLU A 121 0.68 -16.26 -2.68
CA GLU A 121 0.03 -17.30 -3.48
C GLU A 121 1.05 -18.27 -4.09
N SER A 122 2.20 -17.76 -4.53
CA SER A 122 3.26 -18.56 -5.13
C SER A 122 3.88 -19.61 -4.20
N CYS A 123 3.79 -19.40 -2.88
CA CYS A 123 4.28 -20.32 -1.86
C CYS A 123 3.12 -21.03 -1.13
N ARG A 124 1.87 -20.79 -1.54
CA ARG A 124 0.67 -21.31 -0.87
C ARG A 124 0.69 -21.07 0.65
N VAL A 125 1.10 -19.88 1.07
CA VAL A 125 1.13 -19.51 2.50
C VAL A 125 0.48 -18.14 2.72
N VAL A 126 -0.16 -17.99 3.86
CA VAL A 126 -0.70 -16.72 4.35
C VAL A 126 -0.04 -16.38 5.67
N LEU A 127 0.62 -15.23 5.73
CA LEU A 127 1.24 -14.71 6.94
C LEU A 127 0.25 -13.79 7.64
N ILE A 128 -0.01 -14.03 8.91
CA ILE A 128 -0.85 -13.16 9.73
C ILE A 128 -0.06 -12.69 10.94
N LEU A 129 0.14 -11.38 11.07
CA LEU A 129 0.69 -10.77 12.28
C LEU A 129 -0.42 -10.67 13.33
N ALA A 130 -0.44 -11.61 14.28
CA ALA A 130 -1.48 -11.64 15.30
C ALA A 130 -1.29 -10.51 16.32
N GLY A 131 -2.35 -9.77 16.66
CA GLY A 131 -2.29 -8.66 17.61
C GLY A 131 -1.90 -9.09 19.02
N ARG A 132 -2.40 -10.25 19.48
CA ARG A 132 -2.02 -10.84 20.77
C ARG A 132 -0.63 -11.48 20.65
N TYR A 133 0.31 -11.05 21.48
CA TYR A 133 1.75 -11.39 21.45
C TYR A 133 2.53 -10.90 20.22
N LYS A 134 1.88 -10.18 19.29
CA LYS A 134 2.54 -9.61 18.11
C LYS A 134 3.40 -10.65 17.38
N GLN A 135 2.86 -11.84 17.16
CA GLN A 135 3.58 -12.99 16.61
C GLN A 135 3.06 -13.34 15.21
N VAL A 136 3.98 -13.66 14.30
CA VAL A 136 3.62 -14.06 12.93
C VAL A 136 3.16 -15.51 12.91
N ARG A 137 1.97 -15.75 12.36
CA ARG A 137 1.41 -17.07 12.11
C ARG A 137 1.44 -17.38 10.62
N CYS A 138 1.93 -18.56 10.27
CA CYS A 138 1.98 -19.09 8.91
C CYS A 138 0.82 -20.06 8.71
N TYR A 139 -0.24 -19.62 8.04
CA TYR A 139 -1.39 -20.42 7.65
C TYR A 139 -1.14 -21.09 6.31
N SER A 140 -1.63 -22.32 6.15
CA SER A 140 -1.73 -22.94 4.83
C SER A 140 -2.74 -22.16 3.98
N TYR A 141 -2.33 -21.71 2.80
CA TYR A 141 -3.24 -21.03 1.87
C TYR A 141 -4.39 -21.94 1.45
N ASP A 142 -4.08 -23.20 1.10
CA ASP A 142 -5.07 -24.20 0.71
C ASP A 142 -6.06 -24.52 1.85
N GLY A 143 -5.57 -24.65 3.09
CA GLY A 143 -6.43 -24.84 4.25
C GLY A 143 -7.34 -23.65 4.53
N LEU A 144 -6.84 -22.42 4.36
CA LEU A 144 -7.62 -21.21 4.52
C LEU A 144 -8.67 -21.06 3.41
N LEU A 145 -8.32 -21.37 2.16
CA LEU A 145 -9.31 -21.43 1.08
C LEU A 145 -10.37 -22.48 1.37
N ARG A 146 -10.01 -23.69 1.80
CA ARG A 146 -10.99 -24.72 2.09
C ARG A 146 -11.98 -24.28 3.18
N LEU A 147 -11.50 -23.52 4.18
CA LEU A 147 -12.34 -22.90 5.19
C LEU A 147 -13.30 -21.88 4.57
N ILE A 148 -12.80 -21.00 3.71
CA ILE A 148 -13.60 -19.98 3.02
C ILE A 148 -14.72 -20.63 2.20
N TYR A 149 -14.40 -21.63 1.37
CA TYR A 149 -15.40 -22.32 0.56
C TYR A 149 -16.48 -22.97 1.41
N ALA A 150 -16.08 -23.62 2.52
CA ALA A 150 -17.03 -24.23 3.45
C ALA A 150 -17.94 -23.20 4.13
N VAL A 151 -17.38 -22.07 4.59
CA VAL A 151 -18.13 -20.98 5.25
C VAL A 151 -19.14 -20.32 4.29
N LEU A 152 -18.81 -20.27 2.99
CA LEU A 152 -19.66 -19.69 1.96
C LEU A 152 -20.60 -20.70 1.29
N GLY A 153 -20.46 -22.01 1.58
CA GLY A 153 -21.25 -23.06 0.94
C GLY A 153 -20.94 -23.22 -0.56
N ILE A 154 -19.72 -22.86 -0.98
CA ILE A 154 -19.28 -22.96 -2.38
C ILE A 154 -18.65 -24.34 -2.60
N ASP A 155 -18.93 -24.96 -3.74
CA ASP A 155 -18.27 -26.22 -4.12
C ASP A 155 -16.75 -25.99 -4.29
N TRP A 156 -15.96 -26.74 -3.55
CA TRP A 156 -14.50 -26.74 -3.58
C TRP A 156 -13.91 -27.03 -4.96
N ASN A 157 -14.66 -27.70 -5.83
CA ASN A 157 -14.24 -27.97 -7.20
C ASN A 157 -14.27 -26.72 -8.09
N GLN A 158 -14.93 -25.63 -7.66
CA GLN A 158 -14.99 -24.37 -8.39
C GLN A 158 -13.76 -23.46 -8.18
N ARG A 159 -12.74 -23.93 -7.45
CA ARG A 159 -11.55 -23.13 -7.14
C ARG A 159 -10.66 -22.86 -8.35
N LYS A 160 -10.01 -21.68 -8.37
CA LYS A 160 -9.18 -21.22 -9.50
C LYS A 160 -7.99 -22.15 -9.76
N ASN A 161 -7.38 -22.68 -8.69
CA ASN A 161 -6.20 -23.55 -8.81
C ASN A 161 -6.43 -24.94 -8.21
N THR A 162 -6.74 -25.90 -9.09
CA THR A 162 -7.02 -27.29 -8.72
C THR A 162 -5.76 -28.13 -8.50
N LYS A 163 -4.57 -27.61 -8.82
CA LYS A 163 -3.30 -28.36 -8.75
C LYS A 163 -2.88 -28.72 -7.33
N PHE A 164 -3.28 -27.92 -6.35
CA PHE A 164 -2.89 -28.11 -4.96
C PHE A 164 -4.08 -28.61 -4.14
N GLN A 165 -3.75 -29.41 -3.12
CA GLN A 165 -4.68 -29.92 -2.13
C GLN A 165 -4.36 -29.37 -0.75
N VAL A 166 -5.32 -29.50 0.17
CA VAL A 166 -5.13 -29.12 1.57
C VAL A 166 -4.09 -30.04 2.20
N PRO A 167 -3.00 -29.51 2.80
CA PRO A 167 -2.00 -30.36 3.41
C PRO A 167 -2.55 -31.06 4.65
N LEU A 168 -2.02 -32.25 4.96
CA LEU A 168 -2.37 -32.96 6.20
C LEU A 168 -1.81 -32.19 7.41
N LEU A 169 -2.47 -32.32 8.55
CA LEU A 169 -2.02 -31.68 9.79
C LEU A 169 -0.59 -32.08 10.16
N LYS A 170 -0.27 -33.38 10.04
CA LYS A 170 1.08 -33.92 10.32
C LYS A 170 2.15 -33.30 9.44
N ASP A 171 1.85 -33.08 8.16
CA ASP A 171 2.78 -32.44 7.23
C ASP A 171 3.03 -30.98 7.63
N TRP A 172 1.96 -30.28 8.02
CA TRP A 172 2.09 -28.88 8.44
C TRP A 172 2.82 -28.73 9.79
N GLU A 173 2.62 -29.67 10.72
CA GLU A 173 3.38 -29.78 11.96
C GLU A 173 4.86 -30.10 11.69
N TYR A 174 5.15 -30.94 10.70
CA TYR A 174 6.51 -31.19 10.27
C TYR A 174 7.17 -29.93 9.71
N VAL A 175 6.48 -29.18 8.83
CA VAL A 175 6.95 -27.87 8.34
C VAL A 175 7.21 -26.89 9.48
N ALA A 176 6.33 -26.88 10.49
CA ALA A 176 6.51 -26.07 11.69
C ALA A 176 7.79 -26.45 12.45
N SER A 177 8.04 -27.76 12.62
CA SER A 177 9.22 -28.27 13.32
C SER A 177 10.55 -27.97 12.62
N LEU A 178 10.50 -27.74 11.30
CA LEU A 178 11.66 -27.37 10.49
C LEU A 178 11.87 -25.87 10.36
N SER A 179 10.80 -25.07 10.48
CA SER A 179 10.88 -23.63 10.33
C SER A 179 11.78 -23.02 11.42
N GLY A 180 12.69 -22.13 11.02
CA GLY A 180 13.66 -21.50 11.92
C GLY A 180 14.94 -22.28 12.20
N LYS A 181 15.04 -23.53 11.75
CA LYS A 181 16.31 -24.23 11.73
C LYS A 181 17.27 -23.53 10.75
N VAL A 182 18.54 -23.48 11.10
CA VAL A 182 19.59 -23.03 10.17
C VAL A 182 19.57 -23.98 8.99
N LYS A 183 19.77 -23.45 7.78
CA LYS A 183 19.86 -24.27 6.58
C LYS A 183 21.19 -25.03 6.66
N ASP A 184 21.22 -26.13 7.38
CA ASP A 184 22.31 -27.09 7.26
C ASP A 184 22.32 -27.57 5.80
N GLU A 185 23.49 -27.58 5.17
CA GLU A 185 23.66 -27.83 3.73
C GLU A 185 23.12 -29.20 3.28
N GLU A 186 22.72 -30.07 4.20
CA GLU A 186 22.18 -31.41 3.93
C GLU A 186 20.65 -31.48 3.67
N ILE A 187 19.88 -30.40 3.81
CA ILE A 187 18.40 -30.44 3.64
C ILE A 187 17.95 -30.37 2.16
N ASP A 188 18.88 -30.38 1.20
CA ASP A 188 18.52 -30.76 -0.18
C ASP A 188 18.14 -32.25 -0.26
N HIS A 189 18.42 -33.03 0.80
CA HIS A 189 17.90 -34.37 1.07
C HIS A 189 16.76 -34.34 2.11
N LEU A 190 15.73 -33.53 1.91
CA LEU A 190 14.41 -33.99 2.36
C LEU A 190 14.21 -35.37 1.71
N PRO A 191 13.88 -36.42 2.47
CA PRO A 191 13.86 -37.78 1.94
C PRO A 191 13.04 -37.80 0.64
N PRO A 192 13.54 -38.40 -0.45
CA PRO A 192 12.76 -38.62 -1.67
C PRO A 192 11.50 -39.49 -1.45
N GLN A 193 11.18 -39.87 -0.21
CA GLN A 193 10.11 -40.81 0.09
C GLN A 193 8.81 -40.05 0.33
N GLN A 194 7.94 -40.17 -0.66
CA GLN A 194 6.69 -39.45 -0.87
C GLN A 194 6.87 -38.04 -1.45
N GLN A 195 7.57 -37.92 -2.58
CA GLN A 195 6.89 -37.21 -3.66
C GLN A 195 5.49 -37.85 -3.76
N PRO A 196 4.37 -37.15 -3.51
CA PRO A 196 3.11 -37.65 -4.03
C PRO A 196 3.34 -37.65 -5.54
N THR A 197 3.72 -38.81 -6.07
CA THR A 197 3.51 -39.12 -7.46
C THR A 197 2.08 -38.72 -7.68
N THR A 198 1.87 -37.79 -8.59
CA THR A 198 0.60 -37.26 -9.04
C THR A 198 -0.26 -38.33 -9.73
N THR A 199 -0.18 -39.59 -9.29
CA THR A 199 -1.28 -40.52 -9.39
C THR A 199 -2.30 -40.11 -8.35
N ILE A 200 -3.30 -39.38 -8.83
CA ILE A 200 -4.64 -39.21 -8.25
C ILE A 200 -5.17 -40.61 -7.93
N LYS A 201 -4.72 -41.22 -6.83
CA LYS A 201 -5.38 -42.38 -6.23
C LYS A 201 -6.43 -41.80 -5.31
N ASN A 202 -7.64 -41.62 -5.85
CA ASN A 202 -8.93 -41.50 -5.15
C ASN A 202 -8.80 -41.42 -3.61
N GLU A 203 -8.28 -40.30 -3.09
CA GLU A 203 -8.46 -40.02 -1.68
C GLU A 203 -9.93 -39.71 -1.47
N PRO A 204 -10.51 -40.13 -0.32
CA PRO A 204 -11.90 -39.87 -0.03
C PRO A 204 -12.13 -38.38 -0.22
N SER A 205 -13.01 -38.06 -1.16
CA SER A 205 -13.41 -36.69 -1.44
C SER A 205 -13.58 -35.98 -0.10
N PHE A 206 -12.88 -34.87 0.12
CA PHE A 206 -13.19 -33.98 1.21
C PHE A 206 -14.61 -33.44 0.95
N THR A 207 -15.64 -34.22 1.25
CA THR A 207 -17.04 -33.91 0.90
C THR A 207 -17.77 -33.27 2.06
N GLN A 208 -17.40 -33.60 3.31
CA GLN A 208 -18.13 -33.11 4.47
C GLN A 208 -17.25 -32.21 5.34
N VAL A 209 -17.61 -30.92 5.39
CA VAL A 209 -17.10 -29.98 6.38
C VAL A 209 -18.12 -29.90 7.50
N ASN A 210 -17.70 -30.20 8.72
CA ASN A 210 -18.57 -30.18 9.89
C ASN A 210 -18.37 -28.89 10.68
N LEU A 211 -19.48 -28.25 11.05
CA LEU A 211 -19.48 -27.13 11.98
C LEU A 211 -19.50 -27.68 13.41
N ILE A 212 -18.48 -27.35 14.19
CA ILE A 212 -18.38 -27.69 15.61
C ILE A 212 -18.42 -26.39 16.41
N GLU A 213 -19.43 -26.26 17.25
CA GLU A 213 -19.51 -25.17 18.21
C GLU A 213 -18.68 -25.51 19.46
N GLN A 214 -17.60 -24.75 19.72
CA GLN A 214 -16.81 -24.91 20.93
C GLN A 214 -17.10 -23.76 21.91
N PRO A 215 -17.49 -24.04 23.16
CA PRO A 215 -17.61 -23.02 24.18
C PRO A 215 -16.21 -22.56 24.60
N ILE A 216 -15.89 -21.29 24.37
CA ILE A 216 -14.65 -20.68 24.87
C ILE A 216 -15.06 -19.42 25.63
N SER A 217 -14.94 -19.47 26.97
CA SER A 217 -15.06 -18.29 27.82
C SER A 217 -16.37 -17.51 27.59
N SER A 218 -17.52 -18.18 27.74
CA SER A 218 -18.90 -17.65 27.58
C SER A 218 -19.40 -17.32 26.17
N LEU A 219 -18.55 -17.37 25.13
CA LEU A 219 -18.99 -17.31 23.73
C LEU A 219 -18.79 -18.64 23.01
N THR A 220 -19.80 -19.05 22.25
CA THR A 220 -19.74 -20.19 21.33
C THR A 220 -19.11 -19.74 20.02
N LYS A 221 -17.96 -20.32 19.67
CA LYS A 221 -17.26 -20.02 18.40
C LYS A 221 -17.42 -21.17 17.42
N PRO A 222 -17.83 -20.91 16.16
CA PRO A 222 -18.04 -21.97 15.16
C PRO A 222 -16.72 -22.42 14.54
N TYR A 223 -16.22 -23.60 14.86
CA TYR A 223 -15.06 -24.21 14.21
C TYR A 223 -15.47 -25.07 13.02
N TYR A 224 -14.69 -25.04 11.94
CA TYR A 224 -14.95 -25.87 10.77
C TYR A 224 -13.91 -26.98 10.74
N THR A 225 -14.39 -28.22 10.74
CA THR A 225 -13.53 -29.40 10.73
C THR A 225 -13.68 -30.17 9.43
N VAL A 226 -12.55 -30.67 8.94
CA VAL A 226 -12.45 -31.48 7.72
C VAL A 226 -11.54 -32.65 8.05
N ASN A 227 -12.04 -33.89 7.96
CA ASN A 227 -11.31 -35.09 8.37
C ASN A 227 -10.71 -34.96 9.78
N ASN A 228 -11.48 -34.45 10.75
CA ASN A 228 -11.07 -34.14 12.13
C ASN A 228 -10.00 -33.04 12.28
N ILE A 229 -9.60 -32.37 11.20
CA ILE A 229 -8.67 -31.24 11.24
C ILE A 229 -9.49 -29.95 11.36
N THR A 230 -9.23 -29.16 12.40
CA THR A 230 -9.80 -27.81 12.51
C THR A 230 -9.05 -26.86 11.59
N LEU A 231 -9.70 -26.39 10.52
CA LEU A 231 -9.03 -25.58 9.48
C LEU A 231 -8.47 -24.27 10.05
N GLN A 232 -9.15 -23.66 11.02
CA GLN A 232 -8.65 -22.45 11.70
C GLN A 232 -7.37 -22.67 12.51
N LYS A 233 -7.05 -23.92 12.85
CA LYS A 233 -5.85 -24.31 13.59
C LYS A 233 -4.72 -24.79 12.67
N LEU A 234 -4.92 -24.82 11.35
CA LEU A 234 -3.90 -25.22 10.38
C LEU A 234 -2.90 -24.07 10.11
N TYR A 235 -2.19 -23.69 11.17
CA TYR A 235 -1.12 -22.72 11.15
C TYR A 235 0.00 -23.14 12.09
N TYR A 236 1.18 -22.59 11.88
CA TYR A 236 2.24 -22.61 12.88
C TYR A 236 2.72 -21.20 13.20
N LYS A 237 3.40 -21.04 14.32
CA LYS A 237 3.99 -19.77 14.72
C LYS A 237 5.40 -19.69 14.17
N LEU A 238 5.71 -18.63 13.44
CA LEU A 238 7.07 -18.42 12.96
C LEU A 238 7.99 -18.14 14.16
N PRO A 239 9.10 -18.86 14.35
CA PRO A 239 10.03 -18.60 15.45
C PRO A 239 10.58 -17.18 15.41
N ASP A 240 11.10 -16.68 16.52
CA ASP A 240 11.68 -15.33 16.67
C ASP A 240 10.80 -14.14 16.22
N SER A 241 9.52 -14.36 15.95
CA SER A 241 8.60 -13.33 15.45
C SER A 241 7.73 -12.69 16.53
N LYS A 242 7.96 -13.01 17.81
CA LYS A 242 7.23 -12.42 18.95
C LYS A 242 7.58 -10.92 19.04
N ASP A 243 6.62 -10.09 19.42
CA ASP A 243 6.79 -8.64 19.54
C ASP A 243 7.10 -7.92 18.22
N ALA A 244 6.73 -8.53 17.09
CA ALA A 244 6.87 -7.93 15.76
C ALA A 244 5.97 -6.70 15.58
N LEU A 245 6.53 -5.68 14.94
CA LEU A 245 5.88 -4.41 14.66
C LEU A 245 5.21 -4.42 13.28
N SER A 246 5.89 -4.98 12.27
CA SER A 246 5.38 -5.13 10.90
C SER A 246 6.06 -6.31 10.21
N VAL A 247 5.42 -6.81 9.15
CA VAL A 247 5.99 -7.80 8.24
C VAL A 247 6.06 -7.18 6.85
N GLN A 248 7.17 -7.36 6.16
CA GLN A 248 7.27 -7.01 4.76
C GLN A 248 7.70 -8.23 3.97
N THR A 249 7.15 -8.41 2.79
CA THR A 249 7.50 -9.53 1.92
C THR A 249 8.06 -9.04 0.60
N TYR A 250 8.95 -9.85 0.02
CA TYR A 250 9.50 -9.60 -1.30
C TYR A 250 9.65 -10.93 -2.02
N GLN A 251 9.27 -10.97 -3.29
CA GLN A 251 9.24 -12.20 -4.07
C GLN A 251 10.17 -12.10 -5.26
N THR A 252 11.16 -12.99 -5.33
CA THR A 252 11.95 -13.25 -6.54
C THR A 252 11.33 -14.41 -7.31
N SER A 253 11.92 -14.75 -8.46
CA SER A 253 11.53 -15.95 -9.24
C SER A 253 11.70 -17.26 -8.47
N VAL A 254 12.64 -17.34 -7.53
CA VAL A 254 13.01 -18.59 -6.83
C VAL A 254 12.63 -18.58 -5.36
N TYR A 255 12.69 -17.41 -4.73
CA TYR A 255 12.53 -17.25 -3.28
C TYR A 255 11.50 -16.20 -2.93
N VAL A 256 10.89 -16.40 -1.76
CA VAL A 256 10.16 -15.37 -1.05
C VAL A 256 10.91 -15.04 0.22
N PHE A 257 11.07 -13.74 0.47
CA PHE A 257 11.67 -13.19 1.66
C PHE A 257 10.58 -12.56 2.50
N ALA A 258 10.69 -12.70 3.83
CA ALA A 258 9.85 -12.02 4.79
C ALA A 258 10.74 -11.34 5.83
N ALA A 259 10.76 -10.01 5.85
CA ALA A 259 11.45 -9.22 6.86
C ALA A 259 10.46 -8.88 7.98
N ILE A 260 10.79 -9.32 9.19
CA ILE A 260 10.01 -9.04 10.39
C ILE A 260 10.71 -7.94 11.18
N ARG A 261 10.04 -6.80 11.32
CA ARG A 261 10.57 -5.64 12.03
C ARG A 261 10.24 -5.74 13.51
N HIS A 262 11.25 -5.65 14.36
CA HIS A 262 11.12 -5.45 15.80
C HIS A 262 11.62 -4.06 16.17
N ARG A 263 11.62 -3.73 17.47
CA ARG A 263 12.10 -2.43 17.97
C ARG A 263 13.62 -2.25 17.81
N ASP A 264 14.37 -3.33 17.94
CA ASP A 264 15.83 -3.36 18.06
C ASP A 264 16.50 -4.24 16.99
N LYS A 265 15.71 -4.94 16.17
CA LYS A 265 16.22 -5.82 15.12
C LYS A 265 15.24 -6.04 13.97
N ILE A 266 15.78 -6.56 12.87
CA ILE A 266 15.02 -7.06 11.72
C ILE A 266 15.42 -8.52 11.53
N VAL A 267 14.45 -9.43 11.57
CA VAL A 267 14.66 -10.86 11.31
C VAL A 267 14.23 -11.16 9.88
N LEU A 268 15.20 -11.52 9.03
CA LEU A 268 14.97 -11.86 7.64
C LEU A 268 14.79 -13.37 7.48
N TRP A 269 13.64 -13.75 6.94
CA TRP A 269 13.27 -15.12 6.61
C TRP A 269 13.30 -15.33 5.10
N GLN A 270 13.62 -16.55 4.69
CA GLN A 270 13.62 -16.96 3.29
C GLN A 270 12.91 -18.30 3.13
N ARG A 271 12.16 -18.43 2.03
CA ARG A 271 11.50 -19.67 1.63
C ARG A 271 11.63 -19.84 0.12
N LYS A 272 11.95 -21.05 -0.32
CA LYS A 272 11.98 -21.40 -1.75
C LYS A 272 10.55 -21.61 -2.28
N ARG A 273 10.30 -21.16 -3.52
CA ARG A 273 9.00 -21.20 -4.22
C ARG A 273 8.71 -22.54 -4.91
N ASP A 274 9.44 -23.60 -4.56
CA ASP A 274 9.37 -24.89 -5.25
C ASP A 274 8.28 -25.81 -4.72
N HIS A 275 7.92 -25.69 -3.43
CA HIS A 275 6.94 -26.58 -2.81
C HIS A 275 6.07 -25.89 -1.74
N PRO A 276 4.75 -26.18 -1.66
CA PRO A 276 3.84 -25.62 -0.65
C PRO A 276 4.16 -26.06 0.79
N LEU A 277 4.90 -27.16 0.96
CA LEU A 277 5.40 -27.63 2.27
C LEU A 277 6.86 -27.23 2.55
N ARG A 278 7.43 -26.28 1.80
CA ARG A 278 8.77 -25.77 2.10
C ARG A 278 8.72 -24.89 3.36
N PRO A 279 9.53 -25.13 4.41
CA PRO A 279 9.54 -24.29 5.60
C PRO A 279 10.20 -22.92 5.32
N PHE A 280 9.98 -21.98 6.24
CA PHE A 280 10.73 -20.73 6.28
C PHE A 280 12.04 -20.94 7.05
N TYR A 281 13.15 -20.59 6.44
CA TYR A 281 14.47 -20.59 7.06
C TYR A 281 14.83 -19.18 7.52
N ARG A 282 15.43 -19.08 8.70
CA ARG A 282 15.97 -17.81 9.19
C ARG A 282 17.25 -17.53 8.42
N LEU A 283 17.24 -16.50 7.57
CA LEU A 283 18.37 -16.15 6.72
C LEU A 283 19.38 -15.31 7.48
N LYS A 284 18.94 -14.17 8.04
CA LYS A 284 19.80 -13.22 8.76
C LYS A 284 19.03 -12.47 9.83
N VAL A 285 19.74 -11.93 10.80
CA VAL A 285 19.22 -10.99 11.81
C VAL A 285 20.08 -9.73 11.75
N PHE A 286 19.43 -8.57 11.61
CA PHE A 286 20.09 -7.27 11.58
C PHE A 286 19.71 -6.51 12.84
N TRP A 287 20.67 -6.16 13.68
CA TRP A 287 20.43 -5.29 14.84
C TRP A 287 20.39 -3.84 14.38
N ILE A 288 19.40 -3.09 14.85
CA ILE A 288 19.21 -1.68 14.53
C ILE A 288 19.28 -0.83 15.81
N PRO A 289 19.82 0.40 15.75
CA PRO A 289 20.11 1.19 16.94
C PRO A 289 18.85 1.75 17.63
N ALA A 290 17.73 1.83 16.92
CA ALA A 290 16.46 2.37 17.41
C ALA A 290 15.27 1.76 16.67
N GLU A 291 14.05 2.05 17.13
CA GLU A 291 12.83 1.67 16.41
C GLU A 291 12.75 2.44 15.08
N SER A 292 12.83 1.71 13.96
CA SER A 292 12.65 2.29 12.63
C SER A 292 11.20 2.72 12.41
N LYS A 293 10.95 3.71 11.56
CA LYS A 293 9.60 4.10 11.12
C LYS A 293 9.04 3.07 10.13
N CYS A 294 9.84 2.72 9.12
CA CYS A 294 9.49 1.72 8.12
C CYS A 294 10.72 0.93 7.65
N ILE A 295 10.45 -0.18 6.97
CA ILE A 295 11.44 -0.94 6.21
C ILE A 295 10.94 -1.11 4.78
N SER A 296 11.85 -1.19 3.83
CA SER A 296 11.56 -1.56 2.43
C SER A 296 12.62 -2.50 1.88
N PHE A 297 12.23 -3.36 0.95
CA PHE A 297 13.19 -4.15 0.17
C PHE A 297 13.64 -3.33 -1.03
N ALA A 298 14.91 -3.49 -1.42
CA ALA A 298 15.41 -2.96 -2.68
C ALA A 298 16.19 -4.01 -3.47
N ASP A 299 15.97 -4.04 -4.78
CA ASP A 299 16.59 -4.95 -5.73
C ASP A 299 17.35 -4.21 -6.85
N ASP A 300 18.26 -4.93 -7.50
CA ASP A 300 18.90 -4.46 -8.75
C ASP A 300 18.16 -4.94 -10.00
N ARG A 301 16.84 -5.11 -9.91
CA ARG A 301 15.95 -5.75 -10.89
C ARG A 301 16.23 -7.22 -11.19
N SER A 302 17.36 -7.76 -10.72
CA SER A 302 17.75 -9.16 -10.93
C SER A 302 17.76 -9.96 -9.63
N THR A 303 18.21 -9.33 -8.55
CA THR A 303 18.47 -9.93 -7.25
C THR A 303 18.10 -8.96 -6.15
N LEU A 304 17.57 -9.49 -5.06
CA LEU A 304 17.34 -8.72 -3.86
C LEU A 304 18.69 -8.32 -3.26
N ARG A 305 18.95 -7.02 -3.11
CA ARG A 305 20.26 -6.48 -2.71
C ARG A 305 20.25 -5.86 -1.34
N HIS A 306 19.23 -5.07 -1.02
CA HIS A 306 19.21 -4.26 0.20
C HIS A 306 17.91 -4.43 0.98
N ILE A 307 18.01 -4.23 2.29
CA ILE A 307 16.89 -3.79 3.12
C ILE A 307 17.15 -2.34 3.45
N LEU A 308 16.21 -1.47 3.11
CA LEU A 308 16.21 -0.07 3.51
C LEU A 308 15.50 0.04 4.85
N VAL A 309 16.09 0.80 5.76
CA VAL A 309 15.58 1.04 7.10
C VAL A 309 15.52 2.54 7.31
N VAL A 310 14.35 3.05 7.64
CA VAL A 310 14.12 4.48 7.80
C VAL A 310 13.92 4.79 9.28
N PHE A 311 14.73 5.69 9.82
CA PHE A 311 14.61 6.24 11.17
C PHE A 311 14.04 7.66 11.10
N ALA A 312 13.93 8.36 12.24
CA ALA A 312 13.42 9.73 12.23
C ALA A 312 14.38 10.71 11.53
N ASN A 313 15.69 10.55 11.75
CA ASN A 313 16.70 11.52 11.32
C ASN A 313 17.60 10.98 10.20
N GLU A 314 17.53 9.69 9.89
CA GLU A 314 18.38 9.07 8.88
C GLU A 314 17.64 7.93 8.16
N ALA A 315 18.08 7.61 6.94
CA ALA A 315 17.73 6.39 6.24
C ALA A 315 19.01 5.59 5.98
N THR A 316 18.95 4.27 6.14
CA THR A 316 20.09 3.38 5.93
C THR A 316 19.74 2.24 4.98
N ALA A 317 20.70 1.85 4.16
CA ALA A 317 20.65 0.70 3.29
C ALA A 317 21.56 -0.40 3.86
N ILE A 318 20.98 -1.57 4.11
CA ILE A 318 21.69 -2.74 4.62
C ILE A 318 21.85 -3.73 3.47
N GLU A 319 23.10 -3.99 3.05
CA GLU A 319 23.40 -4.98 2.03
C GLU A 319 23.13 -6.41 2.52
N LEU A 320 22.32 -7.17 1.81
CA LEU A 320 21.95 -8.52 2.23
C LEU A 320 23.11 -9.52 2.14
N ARG A 321 24.09 -9.27 1.28
CA ARG A 321 25.20 -10.21 1.07
C ARG A 321 26.20 -10.17 2.21
N ASP A 322 26.78 -9.01 2.48
CA ASP A 322 27.86 -8.82 3.46
C ASP A 322 27.41 -8.05 4.72
N SER A 323 26.13 -7.68 4.81
CA SER A 323 25.57 -6.94 5.94
C SER A 323 26.19 -5.55 6.14
N LYS A 324 26.85 -4.98 5.11
CA LYS A 324 27.33 -3.61 5.17
C LYS A 324 26.17 -2.64 5.27
N VAL A 325 26.31 -1.68 6.17
CA VAL A 325 25.34 -0.60 6.37
C VAL A 325 25.88 0.66 5.72
N LYS A 326 25.05 1.31 4.92
CA LYS A 326 25.34 2.61 4.30
C LYS A 326 24.22 3.57 4.65
N THR A 327 24.56 4.74 5.20
CA THR A 327 23.58 5.82 5.37
C THR A 327 23.31 6.45 4.02
N VAL A 328 22.03 6.74 3.72
CA VAL A 328 21.62 7.51 2.55
C VAL A 328 21.72 8.99 2.94
N PRO A 329 22.72 9.74 2.42
CA PRO A 329 22.89 11.14 2.80
C PRO A 329 21.78 11.99 2.19
N ILE A 330 21.58 13.16 2.78
CA ILE A 330 20.71 14.20 2.22
C ILE A 330 21.59 15.09 1.36
N ASP A 331 21.35 15.11 0.05
CA ASP A 331 22.04 16.01 -0.89
C ASP A 331 21.80 17.49 -0.48
N PRO A 332 22.85 18.34 -0.40
CA PRO A 332 22.70 19.77 -0.15
C PRO A 332 21.73 20.49 -1.10
N ILE A 333 21.61 20.03 -2.34
CA ILE A 333 20.63 20.56 -3.30
C ILE A 333 19.21 20.24 -2.83
N LEU A 334 18.97 18.99 -2.43
CA LEU A 334 17.68 18.55 -1.90
C LEU A 334 17.34 19.28 -0.60
N GLU A 335 18.30 19.49 0.31
CA GLU A 335 18.10 20.28 1.51
C GLU A 335 17.67 21.73 1.18
N ARG A 336 18.33 22.36 0.21
CA ARG A 336 17.95 23.72 -0.24
C ARG A 336 16.55 23.75 -0.85
N ILE A 337 16.19 22.76 -1.67
CA ILE A 337 14.85 22.66 -2.27
C ILE A 337 13.80 22.51 -1.17
N TYR A 338 14.04 21.64 -0.18
CA TYR A 338 13.17 21.44 0.96
C TYR A 338 12.94 22.74 1.73
N GLN A 339 14.02 23.43 2.11
CA GLN A 339 13.96 24.70 2.84
C GLN A 339 13.20 25.79 2.05
N THR A 340 13.51 25.94 0.76
CA THR A 340 12.87 26.93 -0.12
C THR A 340 11.38 26.66 -0.29
N THR A 341 11.02 25.38 -0.46
CA THR A 341 9.64 24.94 -0.62
C THR A 341 8.82 25.19 0.64
N TRP A 342 9.41 24.92 1.81
CA TRP A 342 8.76 25.18 3.10
C TRP A 342 8.54 26.69 3.32
N VAL A 343 9.56 27.52 3.06
CA VAL A 343 9.45 28.98 3.19
C VAL A 343 8.32 29.52 2.30
N ARG A 344 8.25 29.05 1.05
CA ARG A 344 7.19 29.44 0.11
C ARG A 344 5.80 29.09 0.64
N GLU A 345 5.62 27.89 1.21
CA GLU A 345 4.34 27.48 1.79
C GLU A 345 3.92 28.37 2.96
N GLN A 346 4.85 28.77 3.81
CA GLN A 346 4.53 29.70 4.92
C GLN A 346 4.06 31.06 4.40
N TYR A 347 4.68 31.58 3.34
CA TYR A 347 4.24 32.83 2.70
C TYR A 347 2.85 32.70 2.07
N GLU A 348 2.61 31.61 1.34
CA GLU A 348 1.31 31.35 0.70
C GLU A 348 0.19 31.25 1.76
N HIS A 349 0.44 30.61 2.90
CA HIS A 349 -0.51 30.56 4.02
C HIS A 349 -0.80 31.92 4.66
N GLN A 350 0.21 32.80 4.78
CA GLN A 350 0.01 34.16 5.31
C GLN A 350 -0.84 35.02 4.36
N LEU A 351 -0.65 34.87 3.05
CA LEU A 351 -1.42 35.59 2.03
C LEU A 351 -2.87 35.07 1.93
N ALA A 352 -3.07 33.76 2.11
CA ALA A 352 -4.39 33.14 2.04
C ALA A 352 -5.23 33.32 3.31
N SER A 353 -4.63 33.75 4.42
CA SER A 353 -5.37 34.03 5.66
C SER A 353 -6.28 35.24 5.46
N PRO A 354 -7.61 35.09 5.51
CA PRO A 354 -8.52 36.23 5.39
C PRO A 354 -8.22 37.18 6.54
N ARG A 355 -7.84 38.42 6.20
CA ARG A 355 -7.61 39.50 7.17
C ARG A 355 -8.76 39.47 8.17
N SER A 356 -8.45 39.17 9.42
CA SER A 356 -9.38 39.38 10.53
C SER A 356 -9.84 40.85 10.48
N PRO A 357 -11.15 41.16 10.59
CA PRO A 357 -11.66 42.53 10.43
C PRO A 357 -11.17 43.53 11.50
N ASN A 358 -10.34 43.08 12.45
CA ASN A 358 -9.90 43.87 13.61
C ASN A 358 -8.43 44.31 13.53
N SER A 359 -7.79 44.25 12.36
CA SER A 359 -6.52 44.95 12.18
C SER A 359 -6.83 46.45 12.03
N PRO A 360 -6.35 47.33 12.93
CA PRO A 360 -6.64 48.74 12.86
C PRO A 360 -6.12 49.29 11.53
N ILE A 361 -7.02 49.91 10.78
CA ILE A 361 -6.72 50.67 9.58
C ILE A 361 -5.59 51.66 9.93
N PRO A 362 -4.40 51.57 9.30
CA PRO A 362 -3.44 52.66 9.37
C PRO A 362 -4.05 53.79 8.54
N THR A 363 -4.62 54.78 9.22
CA THR A 363 -5.02 56.04 8.60
C THR A 363 -3.83 56.64 7.86
N LEU A 364 -3.99 56.76 6.54
CA LEU A 364 -3.16 57.54 5.64
C LEU A 364 -2.78 58.90 6.26
N PHE A 365 -1.50 59.24 6.21
CA PHE A 365 -0.93 60.49 5.68
C PHE A 365 0.44 60.77 6.32
N SER A 366 1.49 60.12 5.82
CA SER A 366 2.79 60.79 5.69
C SER A 366 3.51 60.24 4.46
N ARG A 367 3.68 61.15 3.49
CA ARG A 367 4.40 60.95 2.25
C ARG A 367 5.89 61.02 2.58
N GLN A 368 6.52 59.89 2.77
CA GLN A 368 7.98 59.82 2.90
C GLN A 368 8.48 58.63 2.08
N GLU A 369 9.45 58.92 1.22
CA GLU A 369 10.07 58.03 0.24
C GLU A 369 10.45 56.69 0.88
N GLN A 370 9.64 55.66 0.63
CA GLN A 370 9.90 54.30 1.08
C GLN A 370 10.61 53.53 -0.03
N SER A 371 11.88 53.24 0.24
CA SER A 371 12.63 52.17 -0.38
C SER A 371 11.84 50.86 -0.41
N ASP A 372 11.94 50.15 -1.53
CA ASP A 372 11.41 48.80 -1.78
C ASP A 372 11.89 47.80 -0.72
N THR A 373 11.26 47.83 0.45
CA THR A 373 11.54 46.90 1.53
C THR A 373 10.64 45.71 1.29
N TYR A 374 11.18 44.69 0.60
CA TYR A 374 10.54 43.38 0.48
C TYR A 374 10.10 42.91 1.87
N PRO A 375 8.90 42.31 2.01
CA PRO A 375 8.44 41.79 3.29
C PRO A 375 9.41 40.71 3.80
N MET A 376 10.27 41.09 4.74
CA MET A 376 11.14 40.15 5.44
C MET A 376 10.26 39.21 6.27
N LEU A 377 10.52 37.90 6.17
CA LEU A 377 9.92 36.90 7.05
C LEU A 377 10.10 37.33 8.51
N PRO A 378 9.12 37.08 9.39
CA PRO A 378 9.33 37.26 10.81
C PRO A 378 10.54 36.43 11.26
N VAL A 379 11.44 37.06 12.03
CA VAL A 379 12.70 36.50 12.55
C VAL A 379 12.49 35.20 13.38
N SER A 380 11.24 34.84 13.69
CA SER A 380 10.85 33.67 14.47
C SER A 380 10.59 32.38 13.67
N LEU A 381 10.68 32.38 12.33
CA LEU A 381 10.43 31.18 11.52
C LEU A 381 11.72 30.41 11.26
N SER A 382 12.03 29.42 12.09
CA SER A 382 13.07 28.44 11.80
C SER A 382 12.52 27.31 10.92
N VAL A 383 13.28 26.91 9.90
CA VAL A 383 12.90 25.76 9.06
C VAL A 383 12.92 24.51 9.94
N PRO A 384 11.87 23.66 9.91
CA PRO A 384 11.85 22.43 10.67
C PRO A 384 12.99 21.50 10.23
N PRO A 385 13.60 20.75 11.18
CA PRO A 385 14.63 19.78 10.83
C PRO A 385 14.09 18.75 9.84
N ILE A 386 14.91 18.34 8.88
CA ILE A 386 14.54 17.30 7.93
C ILE A 386 14.30 16.00 8.70
N GLN A 387 13.12 15.42 8.51
CA GLN A 387 12.76 14.15 9.11
C GLN A 387 12.31 13.16 8.05
N TRP A 388 12.98 12.01 8.02
CA TRP A 388 12.63 10.92 7.14
C TRP A 388 11.30 10.29 7.55
N THR A 389 10.49 9.96 6.55
CA THR A 389 9.20 9.29 6.72
C THR A 389 9.20 7.94 6.03
N SER A 390 9.64 7.89 4.77
CA SER A 390 9.75 6.64 4.02
C SER A 390 10.82 6.73 2.93
N LEU A 391 11.30 5.56 2.49
CA LEU A 391 12.18 5.40 1.35
C LEU A 391 11.74 4.13 0.61
N ILE A 392 11.16 4.28 -0.58
CA ILE A 392 10.52 3.18 -1.31
C ILE A 392 11.13 3.10 -2.70
N GLN A 393 11.59 1.93 -3.13
CA GLN A 393 12.10 1.76 -4.49
C GLN A 393 10.98 2.00 -5.51
N LEU A 394 11.26 2.78 -6.56
CA LEU A 394 10.30 2.99 -7.63
C LEU A 394 10.10 1.67 -8.41
N PRO A 395 8.85 1.25 -8.66
CA PRO A 395 8.56 0.01 -9.40
C PRO A 395 8.78 0.15 -10.91
N PHE A 396 9.10 1.36 -11.38
CA PHE A 396 9.37 1.70 -12.76
C PHE A 396 10.54 2.67 -12.83
N TYR A 397 11.10 2.84 -14.03
CA TYR A 397 12.03 3.92 -14.29
C TYR A 397 11.27 5.10 -14.89
N PRO A 398 11.40 6.32 -14.33
CA PRO A 398 10.55 7.46 -14.69
C PRO A 398 11.10 8.16 -15.95
N ASP A 399 11.18 7.43 -17.07
CA ASP A 399 11.67 7.94 -18.38
C ASP A 399 10.85 9.12 -18.93
N ILE A 400 9.62 9.30 -18.42
CA ILE A 400 8.64 10.26 -18.91
C ILE A 400 8.63 11.59 -18.14
N LEU A 401 9.53 11.79 -17.18
CA LEU A 401 9.63 13.08 -16.49
C LEU A 401 10.02 14.20 -17.47
N PRO A 402 9.54 15.43 -17.28
CA PRO A 402 9.97 16.56 -18.09
C PRO A 402 11.49 16.72 -18.01
N ALA A 403 12.15 16.80 -19.16
CA ALA A 403 13.59 16.99 -19.27
C ALA A 403 14.12 18.16 -18.44
N THR A 404 13.33 19.23 -18.34
CA THR A 404 13.61 20.44 -17.54
C THR A 404 13.69 20.18 -16.04
N THR A 405 13.18 19.05 -15.55
CA THR A 405 13.22 18.70 -14.13
C THR A 405 14.41 17.81 -13.78
N LEU A 406 14.99 17.10 -14.75
CA LEU A 406 16.11 16.18 -14.53
C LEU A 406 17.35 16.94 -14.07
N THR A 407 18.08 16.38 -13.10
CA THR A 407 19.39 16.94 -12.74
C THR A 407 20.44 16.54 -13.77
N THR A 408 21.50 17.33 -13.86
CA THR A 408 22.54 17.19 -14.89
C THR A 408 23.19 15.80 -14.89
N GLU A 409 23.33 15.18 -13.71
CA GLU A 409 23.94 13.86 -13.53
C GLU A 409 23.14 12.72 -14.17
N TYR A 410 21.83 12.91 -14.34
CA TYR A 410 20.93 11.91 -14.93
C TYR A 410 20.38 12.31 -16.30
N SER A 411 21.01 13.31 -16.91
CA SER A 411 20.61 13.84 -18.20
C SER A 411 21.75 13.70 -19.21
N ILE A 412 21.43 13.17 -20.38
CA ILE A 412 22.31 13.17 -21.54
C ILE A 412 22.05 14.49 -22.28
N PRO A 413 23.06 15.35 -22.42
CA PRO A 413 22.89 16.58 -23.19
C PRO A 413 22.57 16.23 -24.65
N PRO A 414 21.78 17.06 -25.34
CA PRO A 414 21.49 16.86 -26.76
C PRO A 414 22.79 16.78 -27.56
N SER A 415 22.82 15.93 -28.59
CA SER A 415 24.02 15.78 -29.42
C SER A 415 24.38 17.11 -30.09
N TYR A 416 25.68 17.36 -30.32
CA TYR A 416 26.12 18.57 -31.03
C TYR A 416 25.39 18.74 -32.37
N SER A 417 25.20 17.64 -33.12
CA SER A 417 24.47 17.64 -34.39
C SER A 417 23.01 18.08 -34.24
N THR A 418 22.34 17.68 -33.15
CA THR A 418 20.96 18.09 -32.84
C THR A 418 20.91 19.58 -32.50
N VAL A 419 21.86 20.07 -31.71
CA VAL A 419 21.92 21.48 -31.31
C VAL A 419 22.16 22.40 -32.52
N ILE A 420 23.10 22.07 -33.41
CA ILE A 420 23.40 22.92 -34.58
C ILE A 420 22.31 22.91 -35.66
N THR A 421 21.50 21.84 -35.72
CA THR A 421 20.39 21.71 -36.69
C THR A 421 19.07 22.21 -36.14
N SER A 422 18.95 22.38 -34.82
CA SER A 422 17.76 22.92 -34.17
C SER A 422 17.61 24.42 -34.40
N LEU A 423 16.36 24.88 -34.52
CA LEU A 423 16.05 26.30 -34.55
C LEU A 423 16.37 26.93 -33.19
N PRO A 424 16.85 28.18 -33.13
CA PRO A 424 17.13 28.88 -31.87
C PRO A 424 15.92 28.96 -30.93
N SER A 425 14.70 28.92 -31.48
CA SER A 425 13.44 28.92 -30.74
C SER A 425 13.04 27.56 -30.17
N SER A 426 13.76 26.50 -30.50
CA SER A 426 13.48 25.10 -30.10
C SER A 426 14.78 24.40 -29.70
N ALA A 427 15.46 24.92 -28.67
CA ALA A 427 16.63 24.25 -28.13
C ALA A 427 16.25 22.81 -27.73
N PRO A 428 16.99 21.78 -28.16
CA PRO A 428 16.65 20.41 -27.89
C PRO A 428 16.81 20.11 -26.41
N ASP A 429 15.81 19.46 -25.83
CA ASP A 429 15.78 19.10 -24.43
C ASP A 429 16.79 17.99 -24.11
N PRO A 430 17.42 17.99 -22.92
CA PRO A 430 18.24 16.88 -22.47
C PRO A 430 17.38 15.62 -22.27
N VAL A 431 17.96 14.45 -22.50
CA VAL A 431 17.25 13.16 -22.41
C VAL A 431 17.66 12.44 -21.13
N ALA A 432 16.74 11.77 -20.44
CA ALA A 432 17.09 10.95 -19.28
C ALA A 432 18.12 9.87 -19.63
N LEU A 433 18.98 9.52 -18.67
CA LEU A 433 19.83 8.34 -18.80
C LEU A 433 18.97 7.10 -19.05
N PRO A 434 19.35 6.21 -19.99
CA PRO A 434 18.57 5.02 -20.25
C PRO A 434 18.55 4.10 -19.03
N SER A 435 17.40 3.47 -18.80
CA SER A 435 17.15 2.61 -17.63
C SER A 435 18.14 1.45 -17.46
N ALA A 436 18.90 1.07 -18.50
CA ALA A 436 19.92 0.03 -18.46
C ALA A 436 21.23 0.47 -17.80
N SER A 437 21.55 1.76 -17.84
CA SER A 437 22.74 2.36 -17.20
C SER A 437 22.41 3.19 -15.96
N ALA A 438 21.13 3.49 -15.75
CA ALA A 438 20.70 4.33 -14.65
C ALA A 438 20.71 3.62 -13.30
N PRO A 439 20.96 4.35 -12.19
CA PRO A 439 20.93 3.76 -10.86
C PRO A 439 19.51 3.37 -10.45
N GLN A 440 19.44 2.60 -9.36
CA GLN A 440 18.18 2.36 -8.68
C GLN A 440 17.65 3.67 -8.11
N LEU A 441 16.37 3.93 -8.37
CA LEU A 441 15.70 5.15 -7.93
C LEU A 441 14.69 4.84 -6.82
N PHE A 442 14.56 5.78 -5.91
CA PHE A 442 13.76 5.68 -4.71
C PHE A 442 12.92 6.93 -4.57
N PHE A 443 11.69 6.73 -4.13
CA PHE A 443 10.79 7.78 -3.70
C PHE A 443 11.04 8.03 -2.21
N ALA A 444 11.80 9.07 -1.92
CA ALA A 444 12.17 9.50 -0.58
C ALA A 444 11.16 10.51 -0.06
N THR A 445 10.58 10.25 1.10
CA THR A 445 9.60 11.15 1.73
C THR A 445 10.16 11.77 3.00
N LEU A 446 10.20 13.10 3.01
CA LEU A 446 10.68 13.96 4.07
C LEU A 446 9.51 14.84 4.53
N LEU A 447 8.90 14.47 5.65
CA LEU A 447 7.63 15.04 6.12
C LEU A 447 6.56 15.08 5.01
N LYS A 448 6.17 16.27 4.56
CA LYS A 448 5.10 16.52 3.58
C LYS A 448 5.61 16.63 2.14
N GLN A 449 6.88 16.34 1.90
CA GLN A 449 7.49 16.47 0.58
C GLN A 449 8.18 15.16 0.21
N SER A 450 8.00 14.73 -1.02
CA SER A 450 8.73 13.58 -1.57
C SER A 450 9.55 13.98 -2.79
N TYR A 451 10.60 13.19 -2.99
CA TYR A 451 11.65 13.40 -3.98
C TYR A 451 12.02 12.07 -4.62
N ILE A 452 12.53 12.12 -5.85
CA ILE A 452 13.15 10.95 -6.49
C ILE A 452 14.65 11.08 -6.33
N ILE A 453 15.25 10.14 -5.63
CA ILE A 453 16.69 10.09 -5.36
C ILE A 453 17.26 8.72 -5.74
N ASP A 454 18.57 8.61 -5.84
CA ASP A 454 19.24 7.32 -5.85
C ASP A 454 19.70 6.88 -4.45
N LEU A 455 20.38 5.73 -4.36
CA LEU A 455 20.85 5.19 -3.08
C LEU A 455 22.03 5.99 -2.49
N SER A 456 22.74 6.78 -3.29
CA SER A 456 23.73 7.75 -2.80
C SER A 456 23.11 9.04 -2.29
N GLY A 457 21.77 9.18 -2.34
CA GLY A 457 21.08 10.39 -1.90
C GLY A 457 21.04 11.49 -2.94
N SER A 458 21.64 11.27 -4.11
CA SER A 458 21.67 12.24 -5.20
C SER A 458 20.28 12.41 -5.80
N LEU A 459 19.93 13.67 -6.05
CA LEU A 459 18.61 14.02 -6.58
C LEU A 459 18.50 13.66 -8.06
N PHE A 460 17.53 12.81 -8.41
CA PHE A 460 17.26 12.44 -9.80
C PHE A 460 16.54 13.56 -10.56
N SER A 461 15.56 14.19 -9.91
CA SER A 461 14.75 15.26 -10.46
C SER A 461 14.50 16.34 -9.42
N THR A 462 14.55 17.60 -9.84
CA THR A 462 14.21 18.78 -9.05
C THR A 462 12.70 18.91 -8.76
N GLN A 463 11.90 18.02 -9.33
CA GLN A 463 10.46 17.96 -9.10
C GLN A 463 10.13 17.57 -7.67
N VAL A 464 9.21 18.31 -7.04
CA VAL A 464 8.78 18.12 -5.65
C VAL A 464 7.35 17.61 -5.62
N TYR A 465 7.15 16.45 -4.99
CA TYR A 465 5.82 15.87 -4.78
C TYR A 465 5.30 16.33 -3.42
N LYS A 466 4.32 17.23 -3.43
CA LYS A 466 3.81 17.85 -2.20
C LYS A 466 2.55 17.15 -1.70
N TRP A 467 2.55 16.84 -0.41
CA TRP A 467 1.43 16.29 0.31
C TRP A 467 0.79 17.36 1.19
N SER A 468 -0.54 17.35 1.33
CA SER A 468 -1.25 18.22 2.28
C SER A 468 -0.92 17.83 3.74
N GLU A 469 -0.62 16.54 3.97
CA GLU A 469 -0.32 15.94 5.26
C GLU A 469 0.91 15.01 5.15
N VAL A 470 1.56 14.66 6.27
CA VAL A 470 2.65 13.67 6.24
C VAL A 470 2.05 12.29 5.92
N PRO A 471 2.39 11.66 4.79
CA PRO A 471 1.82 10.37 4.46
C PRO A 471 2.38 9.29 5.40
N ILE A 472 1.48 8.48 5.95
CA ILE A 472 1.81 7.31 6.77
C ILE A 472 2.10 6.10 5.87
N HIS A 473 1.42 6.02 4.72
CA HIS A 473 1.59 4.96 3.75
C HIS A 473 1.61 5.52 2.32
N ILE A 474 2.40 4.93 1.44
CA ILE A 474 2.55 5.34 0.05
C ILE A 474 2.46 4.11 -0.86
N GLU A 475 1.66 4.20 -1.91
CA GLU A 475 1.49 3.17 -2.94
C GLU A 475 1.70 3.74 -4.35
N PHE A 476 2.19 2.91 -5.26
CA PHE A 476 2.32 3.26 -6.67
C PHE A 476 1.29 2.50 -7.49
N ILE A 477 0.48 3.22 -8.26
CA ILE A 477 -0.52 2.63 -9.14
C ILE A 477 -0.21 2.98 -10.59
N GLN A 478 -0.30 1.98 -11.46
CA GLN A 478 -0.21 2.17 -12.90
C GLN A 478 -1.63 2.26 -13.45
N LEU A 479 -2.03 3.42 -13.96
CA LEU A 479 -3.39 3.64 -14.49
C LEU A 479 -3.55 3.00 -15.87
N ASP A 480 -2.55 3.18 -16.73
CA ASP A 480 -2.48 2.56 -18.04
C ASP A 480 -1.10 1.89 -18.23
N CYS A 481 -1.13 0.57 -18.42
CA CYS A 481 0.09 -0.21 -18.61
C CYS A 481 0.72 -0.08 -19.99
N ASN A 482 -0.02 0.45 -20.97
CA ASN A 482 0.46 0.72 -22.33
C ASN A 482 1.19 2.05 -22.42
N VAL A 483 0.71 3.07 -21.68
CA VAL A 483 1.27 4.44 -21.70
C VAL A 483 2.32 4.65 -20.61
N ASN A 484 2.51 3.67 -19.72
CA ASN A 484 3.38 3.78 -18.55
C ASN A 484 2.98 4.96 -17.66
N ASP A 485 1.68 5.18 -17.49
CA ASP A 485 1.13 6.26 -16.69
C ASP A 485 1.05 5.83 -15.22
N TRP A 486 1.86 6.49 -14.38
CA TRP A 486 2.02 6.17 -12.97
C TRP A 486 1.56 7.31 -12.08
N CYS A 487 0.79 6.93 -11.07
CA CYS A 487 0.41 7.79 -9.97
C CYS A 487 0.98 7.23 -8.66
N VAL A 488 1.26 8.14 -7.72
CA VAL A 488 1.55 7.82 -6.34
C VAL A 488 0.37 8.21 -5.47
N VAL A 489 -0.04 7.30 -4.60
CA VAL A 489 -1.15 7.48 -3.66
C VAL A 489 -0.58 7.57 -2.26
N GLY A 490 -0.77 8.71 -1.60
CA GLY A 490 -0.39 8.94 -0.22
C GLY A 490 -1.59 8.85 0.70
N PHE A 491 -1.45 8.08 1.78
CA PHE A 491 -2.43 7.97 2.86
C PHE A 491 -1.89 8.70 4.09
N GLY A 492 -2.47 9.85 4.41
CA GLY A 492 -2.25 10.56 5.69
C GLY A 492 -3.08 9.97 6.83
N THR A 493 -3.17 10.68 7.95
CA THR A 493 -4.12 10.33 9.03
C THR A 493 -5.54 10.68 8.65
N GLU A 494 -5.75 11.75 7.89
CA GLU A 494 -7.08 12.26 7.53
C GLU A 494 -7.26 12.56 6.05
N THR A 495 -6.25 12.23 5.24
CA THR A 495 -6.18 12.59 3.82
C THR A 495 -5.78 11.40 2.96
N ILE A 496 -6.35 11.32 1.75
CA ILE A 496 -5.90 10.41 0.69
C ILE A 496 -5.71 11.23 -0.57
N GLU A 497 -4.48 11.29 -1.05
CA GLU A 497 -4.09 12.12 -2.18
C GLU A 497 -3.45 11.26 -3.27
N ILE A 498 -3.82 11.53 -4.52
CA ILE A 498 -3.24 10.92 -5.70
C ILE A 498 -2.45 11.99 -6.42
N ILE A 499 -1.16 11.75 -6.64
CA ILE A 499 -0.26 12.65 -7.34
C ILE A 499 0.23 11.93 -8.59
N HIS A 500 0.16 12.60 -9.74
CA HIS A 500 0.66 12.05 -10.99
C HIS A 500 2.18 12.21 -11.04
N ILE A 501 2.91 11.13 -11.32
CA ILE A 501 4.37 11.12 -11.18
C ILE A 501 5.02 12.10 -12.15
N LYS A 502 4.52 12.19 -13.38
CA LYS A 502 5.12 13.04 -14.41
C LYS A 502 4.93 14.54 -14.14
N SER A 503 3.77 14.94 -13.62
CA SER A 503 3.48 16.37 -13.39
C SER A 503 3.70 16.83 -11.95
N ALA A 504 3.78 15.90 -10.99
CA ALA A 504 3.80 16.18 -9.55
C ALA A 504 2.62 17.03 -9.04
N HIS A 505 1.56 17.12 -9.85
CA HIS A 505 0.32 17.75 -9.44
C HIS A 505 -0.59 16.74 -8.77
N ILE A 506 -1.30 17.21 -7.74
CA ILE A 506 -2.38 16.46 -7.11
C ILE A 506 -3.48 16.30 -8.15
N VAL A 507 -3.67 15.06 -8.54
CA VAL A 507 -4.69 14.58 -9.48
C VAL A 507 -6.04 14.61 -8.80
N GLN A 508 -6.10 14.05 -7.60
CA GLN A 508 -7.34 13.87 -6.87
C GLN A 508 -7.07 13.83 -5.37
N ARG A 509 -7.92 14.52 -4.61
CA ARG A 509 -8.06 14.31 -3.16
C ARG A 509 -9.29 13.44 -2.93
N VAL A 510 -9.06 12.16 -2.63
CA VAL A 510 -10.14 11.18 -2.51
C VAL A 510 -10.89 11.36 -1.19
N MET A 511 -10.17 11.72 -0.12
CA MET A 511 -10.72 11.92 1.23
C MET A 511 -10.00 13.07 1.92
N ARG A 512 -10.72 13.84 2.75
CA ARG A 512 -10.18 14.93 3.58
C ARG A 512 -10.98 15.08 4.88
N GLY A 513 -10.28 15.27 6.00
CA GLY A 513 -10.87 15.61 7.30
C GLY A 513 -11.56 14.44 8.01
N VAL A 514 -11.30 13.22 7.57
CA VAL A 514 -11.87 12.00 8.14
C VAL A 514 -10.73 11.04 8.42
N PRO A 515 -10.62 10.43 9.61
CA PRO A 515 -9.58 9.46 9.90
C PRO A 515 -9.59 8.32 8.88
N VAL A 516 -8.48 8.13 8.18
CA VAL A 516 -8.28 7.09 7.17
C VAL A 516 -7.18 6.11 7.60
N LYS A 517 -7.31 4.87 7.15
CA LYS A 517 -6.31 3.83 7.38
C LYS A 517 -6.19 2.94 6.17
N PHE A 518 -5.01 2.93 5.56
CA PHE A 518 -4.66 1.96 4.52
C PHE A 518 -4.80 0.54 5.08
N LEU A 519 -5.51 -0.32 4.35
CA LEU A 519 -5.71 -1.71 4.74
C LEU A 519 -4.88 -2.66 3.86
N GLY A 520 -4.78 -2.39 2.57
CA GLY A 520 -4.02 -3.25 1.68
C GLY A 520 -4.19 -2.92 0.20
N ARG A 521 -3.36 -3.60 -0.58
CA ARG A 521 -3.32 -3.55 -2.03
C ARG A 521 -3.76 -4.90 -2.59
N TRP A 522 -4.55 -4.87 -3.66
CA TRP A 522 -4.90 -6.04 -4.44
C TRP A 522 -4.31 -5.90 -5.85
N ASP A 523 -3.42 -6.84 -6.18
CA ASP A 523 -2.95 -7.03 -7.54
C ASP A 523 -3.52 -8.35 -8.10
N GLU A 524 -3.95 -8.33 -9.35
CA GLU A 524 -4.47 -9.48 -10.08
C GLU A 524 -3.36 -10.13 -10.90
N SER A 525 -3.24 -11.46 -10.82
CA SER A 525 -2.29 -12.22 -11.64
C SER A 525 -2.89 -12.51 -13.02
N VAL A 526 -2.45 -11.78 -14.03
CA VAL A 526 -2.87 -11.98 -15.42
C VAL A 526 -1.92 -12.97 -16.11
N PRO A 527 -2.42 -14.10 -16.63
CA PRO A 527 -1.62 -15.02 -17.42
C PRO A 527 -1.14 -14.34 -18.69
N ARG A 528 0.09 -14.61 -19.11
CA ARG A 528 0.63 -14.19 -20.41
C ARG A 528 1.05 -15.40 -21.19
N GLU A 529 0.60 -15.54 -22.43
CA GLU A 529 1.02 -16.64 -23.29
C GLU A 529 2.55 -16.71 -23.40
N GLY A 530 3.12 -17.85 -23.03
CA GLY A 530 4.56 -18.11 -23.10
C GLY A 530 5.45 -17.32 -22.14
N LYS A 531 4.90 -16.50 -21.23
CA LYS A 531 5.68 -15.69 -20.27
C LYS A 531 5.19 -15.86 -18.83
N LYS A 532 6.00 -15.44 -17.87
CA LYS A 532 5.59 -15.39 -16.46
C LYS A 532 4.37 -14.48 -16.31
N ASN A 533 3.42 -14.88 -15.46
CA ASN A 533 2.24 -14.08 -15.13
C ASN A 533 2.68 -12.67 -14.72
N LYS A 534 1.99 -11.66 -15.26
CA LYS A 534 2.19 -10.26 -14.86
C LYS A 534 1.19 -9.96 -13.75
N SER A 535 1.70 -9.44 -12.63
CA SER A 535 0.84 -8.85 -11.60
C SER A 535 0.40 -7.47 -12.09
N VAL A 536 -0.91 -7.23 -12.12
CA VAL A 536 -1.50 -5.95 -12.54
C VAL A 536 -2.25 -5.37 -11.37
N PHE A 537 -2.07 -4.06 -11.14
CA PHE A 537 -2.82 -3.36 -10.11
C PHE A 537 -4.32 -3.52 -10.32
N ARG A 538 -5.05 -3.98 -9.29
CA ARG A 538 -6.50 -4.11 -9.34
C ARG A 538 -7.19 -3.10 -8.45
N SER A 539 -6.78 -2.98 -7.19
CA SER A 539 -7.40 -2.04 -6.27
C SER A 539 -6.54 -1.67 -5.07
N LEU A 540 -6.80 -0.48 -4.52
CA LEU A 540 -6.38 -0.09 -3.16
C LEU A 540 -7.58 -0.14 -2.22
N ILE A 541 -7.37 -0.58 -0.99
CA ILE A 541 -8.43 -0.76 0.01
C ILE A 541 -8.04 -0.02 1.29
N TRP A 542 -8.98 0.75 1.83
CA TRP A 542 -8.81 1.47 3.10
C TRP A 542 -10.09 1.49 3.93
N ALA A 543 -9.96 1.80 5.20
CA ALA A 543 -11.07 2.13 6.08
C ALA A 543 -11.07 3.63 6.39
N CYS A 544 -12.25 4.20 6.62
CA CYS A 544 -12.41 5.52 7.21
C CYS A 544 -13.53 5.54 8.25
N HIS A 545 -13.46 6.49 9.19
CA HIS A 545 -14.47 6.65 10.25
C HIS A 545 -15.27 7.94 10.05
N ALA A 546 -16.50 7.83 9.52
CA ALA A 546 -17.38 8.97 9.23
C ALA A 546 -18.78 8.72 9.78
N ASN A 547 -19.45 9.75 10.31
CA ASN A 547 -20.83 9.67 10.81
C ASN A 547 -21.04 8.51 11.81
N GLU A 548 -20.12 8.33 12.76
CA GLU A 548 -20.14 7.25 13.77
C GLU A 548 -20.13 5.83 13.18
N ARG A 549 -19.78 5.71 11.89
CA ARG A 549 -19.66 4.45 11.17
C ARG A 549 -18.28 4.29 10.60
N ILE A 550 -17.83 3.04 10.53
CA ILE A 550 -16.63 2.71 9.76
C ILE A 550 -17.05 2.20 8.40
N HIS A 551 -16.50 2.83 7.37
CA HIS A 551 -16.68 2.45 5.99
C HIS A 551 -15.38 1.86 5.46
N VAL A 552 -15.48 0.79 4.68
CA VAL A 552 -14.36 0.24 3.92
C VAL A 552 -14.60 0.55 2.45
N TYR A 553 -13.60 1.18 1.84
CA TYR A 553 -13.61 1.59 0.45
C TYR A 553 -12.58 0.83 -0.36
N MET A 554 -12.89 0.65 -1.63
CA MET A 554 -12.06 0.06 -2.65
C MET A 554 -11.95 1.05 -3.82
N LEU A 555 -10.74 1.46 -4.16
CA LEU A 555 -10.44 2.25 -5.35
C LEU A 555 -9.90 1.33 -6.43
N LYS A 556 -10.61 1.26 -7.56
CA LYS A 556 -10.22 0.43 -8.70
C LYS A 556 -10.10 1.27 -9.97
N PRO A 557 -9.30 0.86 -10.96
CA PRO A 557 -9.40 1.38 -12.31
C PRO A 557 -10.80 1.14 -12.89
N ASP A 558 -11.25 2.04 -13.75
CA ASP A 558 -12.52 1.91 -14.47
C ASP A 558 -12.46 0.70 -15.41
N ASP A 559 -13.53 -0.10 -15.42
CA ASP A 559 -13.55 -1.42 -16.04
C ASP A 559 -13.43 -1.33 -17.58
N VAL A 560 -13.69 -0.16 -18.17
CA VAL A 560 -13.54 0.12 -19.62
C VAL A 560 -12.09 -0.05 -20.07
N LEU A 561 -11.10 0.29 -19.24
CA LEU A 561 -9.69 0.19 -19.60
C LEU A 561 -9.17 -1.26 -19.57
N LEU A 562 -9.70 -2.10 -18.67
CA LEU A 562 -9.27 -3.49 -18.53
C LEU A 562 -9.70 -4.36 -19.73
N ALA A 563 -10.79 -4.00 -20.42
CA ALA A 563 -11.27 -4.72 -21.61
C ALA A 563 -10.38 -4.55 -22.85
N THR A 564 -9.43 -3.62 -22.84
CA THR A 564 -8.56 -3.33 -23.99
C THR A 564 -7.20 -4.04 -23.96
N LEU A 565 -6.93 -4.85 -22.93
CA LEU A 565 -5.73 -5.69 -22.92
C LEU A 565 -5.92 -6.84 -23.93
N PRO A 566 -5.10 -6.94 -24.99
CA PRO A 566 -5.11 -8.12 -25.83
C PRO A 566 -4.73 -9.32 -24.97
N LEU A 567 -5.62 -10.32 -24.94
CA LEU A 567 -5.42 -11.62 -24.27
C LEU A 567 -4.20 -12.34 -24.84
#